data_AF-A0A401IIY1-F1
#
_entry.id   AF-A0A401IIY1-F1
#
_cell.length_a   1.000
_cell.length_b   1.000
_cell.length_c   1.000
_cell.angle_alpha   90.00
_cell.angle_beta   90.00
_cell.angle_gamma   90.00
#
_symmetry.space_group_name_H-M   'P 1'
#
loop_
_entity.id
_entity.type
_entity.pdbx_description
1 polymer ?
#
loop_
_entity_poly.entity_id
_entity_poly.type
_entity_poly.pdbx_seq_one_letter_code
_entity_poly.pdbx_strand_id
1 'polypeptide(L)'
;MVQTTAIETKEQIMTMFAQFLQQYKQGESKVFTKEEELEKEKNKQLLEKTGEYTVDNIVNGMASLQLDFSRILQGLSETLTTESSKLDELKKAITVKQEQLQQLRQVRLVADALHLLRKEHQERLRLLEETITRQRESIEKEQEKYRELWEKEQENFAIKIEEEAQLITKQREQEAEDYQYNMEQIRKIETDDYENTKRQQERQLRENNTEKEKLWQERETILGEKEPEFQANQKKIEDSEETLKQEYNKAKGDAIKDAEREAKVKADLLEKEWELTKQGYDFTIQSLEATIERNREQITEITTQLQGVTTQSQNLALRAFQSSSNSSNS
;
A
#
# COMPACT_ATOMS: atom_id res chain seq x y z
N MET A 1 87.72 -148.37 46.65
CA MET A 1 88.14 -149.76 46.41
C MET A 1 89.04 -150.18 47.56
N VAL A 2 88.80 -151.40 48.05
CA VAL A 2 89.43 -152.07 49.19
C VAL A 2 90.92 -152.33 48.94
N GLN A 3 91.77 -152.21 49.98
CA GLN A 3 92.86 -153.13 50.38
C GLN A 3 93.73 -152.49 51.50
N THR A 4 93.59 -152.94 52.76
CA THR A 4 94.45 -153.93 53.47
C THR A 4 95.89 -153.45 53.69
N THR A 5 96.25 -153.05 54.92
CA THR A 5 96.92 -153.90 55.93
C THR A 5 98.19 -154.59 55.45
N ALA A 6 99.31 -154.16 56.05
CA ALA A 6 100.38 -154.97 56.65
C ALA A 6 101.05 -156.07 55.81
N ILE A 7 102.39 -156.09 55.83
CA ILE A 7 103.17 -156.86 56.81
C ILE A 7 104.59 -156.27 56.78
N GLU A 8 104.95 -155.48 57.80
CA GLU A 8 106.37 -155.24 58.11
C GLU A 8 106.83 -156.40 58.99
N THR A 9 107.77 -157.20 58.48
CA THR A 9 108.37 -158.29 59.26
C THR A 9 109.21 -157.72 60.39
N LYS A 10 109.27 -158.42 61.53
CA LYS A 10 109.98 -158.00 62.75
C LYS A 10 111.46 -157.64 62.51
N GLU A 11 112.09 -158.21 61.48
CA GLU A 11 113.44 -157.85 61.02
C GLU A 11 113.51 -156.47 60.36
N GLN A 12 112.46 -156.05 59.64
CA GLN A 12 112.36 -154.73 59.03
C GLN A 12 112.21 -153.64 60.11
N ILE A 13 111.47 -153.91 61.18
CA ILE A 13 111.36 -152.96 62.31
C ILE A 13 112.71 -152.81 63.02
N MET A 14 113.47 -153.88 63.19
CA MET A 14 114.80 -153.82 63.81
C MET A 14 115.87 -153.19 62.90
N THR A 15 115.79 -153.40 61.59
CA THR A 15 116.66 -152.71 60.62
C THR A 15 116.29 -151.24 60.45
N MET A 16 114.99 -150.89 60.49
CA MET A 16 114.54 -149.50 60.55
C MET A 16 115.01 -148.83 61.84
N PHE A 17 114.98 -149.52 62.99
CA PHE A 17 115.49 -148.98 64.25
C PHE A 17 117.01 -148.81 64.26
N ALA A 18 117.75 -149.76 63.65
CA ALA A 18 119.19 -149.66 63.49
C ALA A 18 119.59 -148.55 62.49
N GLN A 19 118.86 -148.41 61.37
CA GLN A 19 119.02 -147.29 60.43
C GLN A 19 118.68 -145.95 61.08
N PHE A 20 117.66 -145.90 61.94
CA PHE A 20 117.31 -144.71 62.69
C PHE A 20 118.41 -144.31 63.69
N LEU A 21 119.00 -145.25 64.41
CA LEU A 21 120.15 -145.00 65.30
C LEU A 21 121.41 -144.56 64.56
N GLN A 22 121.61 -145.04 63.33
CA GLN A 22 122.74 -144.67 62.48
C GLN A 22 122.53 -143.29 61.80
N GLN A 23 121.30 -142.94 61.44
CA GLN A 23 120.93 -141.59 60.99
C GLN A 23 121.00 -140.57 62.14
N TYR A 24 120.66 -140.95 63.36
CA TYR A 24 120.74 -140.04 64.52
C TYR A 24 122.18 -139.66 64.89
N LYS A 25 123.16 -140.53 64.64
CA LYS A 25 124.59 -140.26 64.92
C LYS A 25 125.34 -139.51 63.80
N GLN A 26 124.71 -139.28 62.64
CA GLN A 26 125.31 -138.50 61.52
C GLN A 26 124.73 -137.09 61.39
N GLY A 27 123.80 -136.67 62.24
CA GLY A 27 123.21 -135.31 62.25
C GLY A 27 123.90 -134.28 63.16
N GLU A 28 124.86 -134.69 63.99
CA GLU A 28 125.66 -133.77 64.81
C GLU A 28 126.87 -133.28 64.03
N SER A 29 126.68 -132.25 63.20
CA SER A 29 127.63 -131.13 62.97
C SER A 29 127.44 -130.48 61.58
N LYS A 30 126.53 -129.50 61.49
CA LYS A 30 126.87 -128.09 61.19
C LYS A 30 125.65 -127.30 60.67
N VAL A 31 125.32 -126.29 61.49
CA VAL A 31 124.86 -124.94 61.14
C VAL A 31 123.51 -124.82 60.43
N PHE A 32 122.53 -124.41 61.24
CA PHE A 32 121.30 -123.72 60.88
C PHE A 32 121.54 -122.57 59.89
N THR A 33 120.82 -122.59 58.76
CA THR A 33 120.48 -121.39 58.00
C THR A 33 119.03 -121.00 58.31
N LYS A 34 118.79 -119.69 58.50
CA LYS A 34 117.52 -119.03 58.84
C LYS A 34 116.33 -119.35 57.91
N GLU A 35 116.56 -120.09 56.83
CA GLU A 35 115.58 -120.45 55.81
C GLU A 35 114.73 -121.68 56.19
N GLU A 36 115.29 -122.66 56.91
CA GLU A 36 114.54 -123.88 57.28
C GLU A 36 113.65 -123.72 58.52
N GLU A 37 113.99 -122.81 59.45
CA GLU A 37 113.07 -122.43 60.55
C GLU A 37 111.87 -121.64 60.03
N LEU A 38 112.09 -120.76 59.04
CA LEU A 38 111.01 -120.04 58.35
C LEU A 38 110.12 -120.96 57.51
N GLU A 39 110.68 -122.00 56.90
CA GLU A 39 109.86 -123.02 56.21
C GLU A 39 109.09 -123.91 57.19
N LYS A 40 109.64 -124.27 58.36
CA LYS A 40 108.85 -124.99 59.37
C LYS A 40 107.76 -124.12 59.96
N GLU A 41 108.01 -122.85 60.24
CA GLU A 41 106.97 -121.91 60.71
C GLU A 41 105.90 -121.69 59.63
N LYS A 42 106.30 -121.50 58.36
CA LYS A 42 105.38 -121.38 57.22
C LYS A 42 104.60 -122.67 56.97
N ASN A 43 105.22 -123.84 57.08
CA ASN A 43 104.53 -125.12 56.91
C ASN A 43 103.59 -125.42 58.07
N LYS A 44 103.91 -124.96 59.30
CA LYS A 44 102.99 -125.05 60.44
C LYS A 44 101.80 -124.10 60.28
N GLN A 45 102.03 -122.86 59.83
CA GLN A 45 100.96 -121.91 59.48
C GLN A 45 100.13 -122.38 58.27
N LEU A 46 100.75 -123.07 57.31
CA LEU A 46 100.06 -123.67 56.17
C LEU A 46 99.20 -124.85 56.62
N LEU A 47 99.69 -125.72 57.52
CA LEU A 47 98.96 -126.83 58.12
C LEU A 47 97.82 -126.36 59.04
N GLU A 48 97.98 -125.27 59.78
CA GLU A 48 96.87 -124.63 60.52
C GLU A 48 95.82 -124.06 59.55
N LYS A 49 96.23 -123.32 58.51
CA LYS A 49 95.31 -122.86 57.45
C LYS A 49 94.64 -124.00 56.68
N THR A 50 95.32 -125.11 56.43
CA THR A 50 94.74 -126.27 55.73
C THR A 50 93.91 -127.18 56.63
N GLY A 51 94.11 -127.14 57.96
CA GLY A 51 93.21 -127.74 58.94
C GLY A 51 91.86 -127.01 59.05
N GLU A 52 91.83 -125.69 58.78
CA GLU A 52 90.58 -124.90 58.71
C GLU A 52 89.80 -125.13 57.40
N TYR A 53 90.48 -125.57 56.33
CA TYR A 53 89.86 -125.94 55.05
C TYR A 53 89.27 -127.36 55.07
N THR A 54 88.27 -127.58 55.91
CA THR A 54 87.40 -128.76 55.83
C THR A 54 86.40 -128.61 54.68
N VAL A 55 85.98 -129.72 54.07
CA VAL A 55 84.95 -129.74 52.99
C VAL A 55 83.71 -128.97 53.42
N ASP A 56 83.36 -129.04 54.71
CA ASP A 56 82.22 -128.33 55.29
C ASP A 56 82.41 -126.80 55.30
N ASN A 57 83.61 -126.28 55.59
CA ASN A 57 83.89 -124.84 55.53
C ASN A 57 83.93 -124.29 54.09
N ILE A 58 84.41 -125.08 53.12
CA ILE A 58 84.41 -124.68 51.70
C ILE A 58 82.98 -124.70 51.15
N VAL A 59 82.18 -125.72 51.49
CA VAL A 59 80.76 -125.81 51.07
C VAL A 59 79.92 -124.73 51.77
N ASN A 60 80.13 -124.48 53.06
CA ASN A 60 79.46 -123.38 53.78
C ASN A 60 79.91 -122.01 53.26
N GLY A 61 81.18 -121.84 52.87
CA GLY A 61 81.67 -120.62 52.22
C GLY A 61 81.11 -120.41 50.81
N MET A 62 80.98 -121.48 50.00
CA MET A 62 80.30 -121.38 48.70
C MET A 62 78.80 -121.15 48.85
N ALA A 63 78.15 -121.78 49.84
CA ALA A 63 76.74 -121.56 50.15
C ALA A 63 76.49 -120.14 50.66
N SER A 64 77.36 -119.60 51.51
CA SER A 64 77.29 -118.20 51.96
C SER A 64 77.51 -117.25 50.80
N LEU A 65 78.48 -117.52 49.91
CA LEU A 65 78.75 -116.69 48.75
C LEU A 65 77.61 -116.75 47.72
N GLN A 66 76.96 -117.90 47.56
CA GLN A 66 75.76 -118.05 46.74
C GLN A 66 74.56 -117.30 47.33
N LEU A 67 74.38 -117.34 48.66
CA LEU A 67 73.35 -116.58 49.37
C LEU A 67 73.60 -115.07 49.29
N ASP A 68 74.84 -114.62 49.50
CA ASP A 68 75.25 -113.22 49.40
C ASP A 68 75.11 -112.71 47.97
N PHE A 69 75.51 -113.52 46.97
CA PHE A 69 75.29 -113.20 45.56
C PHE A 69 73.79 -113.10 45.24
N SER A 70 72.97 -114.03 45.73
CA SER A 70 71.51 -113.98 45.55
C SER A 70 70.89 -112.74 46.22
N ARG A 71 71.38 -112.36 47.41
CA ARG A 71 70.93 -111.17 48.14
C ARG A 71 71.35 -109.87 47.45
N ILE A 72 72.57 -109.81 46.92
CA ILE A 72 73.04 -108.66 46.13
C ILE A 72 72.26 -108.57 44.83
N LEU A 73 71.97 -109.69 44.16
CA LEU A 73 71.23 -109.72 42.90
C LEU A 73 69.76 -109.34 43.13
N GLN A 74 69.15 -109.76 44.24
CA GLN A 74 67.82 -109.33 44.64
C GLN A 74 67.80 -107.84 45.05
N GLY A 75 68.78 -107.36 45.80
CA GLY A 75 68.92 -105.94 46.12
C GLY A 75 69.19 -105.08 44.88
N LEU A 76 69.97 -105.59 43.92
CA LEU A 76 70.20 -104.94 42.62
C LEU A 76 68.91 -104.91 41.80
N SER A 77 68.11 -105.98 41.83
CA SER A 77 66.80 -106.00 41.18
C SER A 77 65.82 -105.04 41.84
N GLU A 78 65.79 -104.94 43.17
CA GLU A 78 64.95 -103.99 43.92
C GLU A 78 65.38 -102.53 43.67
N THR A 79 66.69 -102.27 43.66
CA THR A 79 67.22 -100.93 43.31
C THR A 79 66.97 -100.59 41.85
N LEU A 80 67.13 -101.52 40.91
CA LEU A 80 66.85 -101.29 39.50
C LEU A 80 65.35 -101.07 39.26
N THR A 81 64.46 -101.81 39.94
CA THR A 81 63.01 -101.62 39.84
C THR A 81 62.55 -100.32 40.47
N THR A 82 63.12 -99.93 41.62
CA THR A 82 62.81 -98.63 42.25
C THR A 82 63.35 -97.45 41.43
N GLU A 83 64.58 -97.53 40.90
CA GLU A 83 65.11 -96.50 39.99
C GLU A 83 64.35 -96.45 38.65
N SER A 84 63.90 -97.60 38.12
CA SER A 84 63.02 -97.62 36.95
C SER A 84 61.68 -96.96 37.24
N SER A 85 61.09 -97.21 38.41
CA SER A 85 59.83 -96.55 38.82
C SER A 85 60.00 -95.04 38.97
N LYS A 86 61.09 -94.59 39.61
CA LYS A 86 61.43 -93.16 39.72
C LYS A 86 61.61 -92.53 38.33
N LEU A 87 62.26 -93.23 37.41
CA LEU A 87 62.45 -92.76 36.04
C LEU A 87 61.12 -92.66 35.29
N ASP A 88 60.19 -93.59 35.48
CA ASP A 88 58.84 -93.52 34.91
C ASP A 88 58.00 -92.40 35.52
N GLU A 89 58.08 -92.17 36.84
CA GLU A 89 57.45 -91.05 37.52
C GLU A 89 58.01 -89.70 37.03
N LEU A 90 59.33 -89.59 36.87
CA LEU A 90 59.98 -88.39 36.32
C LEU A 90 59.56 -88.15 34.87
N LYS A 91 59.50 -89.19 34.04
CA LYS A 91 58.98 -89.07 32.66
C LYS A 91 57.53 -88.56 32.66
N LYS A 92 56.66 -89.12 33.50
CA LYS A 92 55.27 -88.65 33.64
C LYS A 92 55.20 -87.21 34.13
N ALA A 93 56.00 -86.84 35.14
CA ALA A 93 56.07 -85.48 35.64
C ALA A 93 56.55 -84.49 34.56
N ILE A 94 57.53 -84.86 33.74
CA ILE A 94 57.98 -84.06 32.59
C ILE A 94 56.84 -83.87 31.59
N THR A 95 56.09 -84.92 31.24
CA THR A 95 54.95 -84.79 30.32
C THR A 95 53.87 -83.85 30.85
N VAL A 96 53.48 -83.99 32.13
CA VAL A 96 52.52 -83.08 32.77
C VAL A 96 53.04 -81.64 32.80
N LYS A 97 54.34 -81.44 33.09
CA LYS A 97 54.95 -80.10 33.07
C LYS A 97 55.02 -79.50 31.67
N GLN A 98 55.23 -80.31 30.63
CA GLN A 98 55.18 -79.88 29.25
C GLN A 98 53.76 -79.44 28.85
N GLU A 99 52.73 -80.19 29.23
CA GLU A 99 51.32 -79.81 29.02
C GLU A 99 50.97 -78.51 29.77
N GLN A 100 51.35 -78.39 31.05
CA GLN A 100 51.17 -77.16 31.84
C GLN A 100 51.87 -75.95 31.18
N LEU A 101 53.08 -76.15 30.65
CA LEU A 101 53.83 -75.10 29.95
C LEU A 101 53.14 -74.69 28.63
N GLN A 102 52.55 -75.64 27.91
CA GLN A 102 51.74 -75.33 26.72
C GLN A 102 50.48 -74.53 27.09
N GLN A 103 49.75 -74.93 28.13
CA GLN A 103 48.59 -74.19 28.62
C GLN A 103 48.96 -72.77 29.05
N LEU A 104 50.05 -72.59 29.80
CA LEU A 104 50.54 -71.26 30.19
C LEU A 104 50.92 -70.40 28.99
N ARG A 105 51.52 -70.99 27.93
CA ARG A 105 51.80 -70.28 26.68
C ARG A 105 50.52 -69.84 25.97
N GLN A 106 49.50 -70.69 25.93
CA GLN A 106 48.20 -70.34 25.36
C GLN A 106 47.51 -69.21 26.15
N VAL A 107 47.52 -69.29 27.49
CA VAL A 107 46.98 -68.23 28.36
C VAL A 107 47.73 -66.91 28.13
N ARG A 108 49.06 -66.95 28.01
CA ARG A 108 49.87 -65.75 27.69
C ARG A 108 49.51 -65.17 26.33
N LEU A 109 49.36 -66.00 25.30
CA LEU A 109 48.96 -65.55 23.96
C LEU A 109 47.60 -64.85 23.99
N VAL A 110 46.62 -65.44 24.69
CA VAL A 110 45.28 -64.84 24.85
C VAL A 110 45.34 -63.54 25.64
N ALA A 111 46.15 -63.49 26.71
CA ALA A 111 46.33 -62.27 27.50
C ALA A 111 46.97 -61.14 26.69
N ASP A 112 48.01 -61.45 25.89
CA ASP A 112 48.67 -60.49 25.01
C ASP A 112 47.70 -60.01 23.90
N ALA A 113 46.90 -60.91 23.31
CA ALA A 113 45.88 -60.56 22.33
C ALA A 113 44.76 -59.68 22.91
N LEU A 114 44.29 -60.01 24.12
CA LEU A 114 43.27 -59.21 24.83
C LEU A 114 43.81 -57.83 25.19
N HIS A 115 45.07 -57.74 25.62
CA HIS A 115 45.73 -56.48 25.90
C HIS A 115 45.88 -55.61 24.64
N LEU A 116 46.27 -56.20 23.50
CA LEU A 116 46.33 -55.50 22.22
C LEU A 116 44.94 -54.99 21.80
N LEU A 117 43.92 -55.83 21.86
CA LEU A 117 42.55 -55.46 21.51
C LEU A 117 42.02 -54.33 22.41
N ARG A 118 42.33 -54.37 23.70
CA ARG A 118 41.97 -53.30 24.65
C ARG A 118 42.65 -51.98 24.28
N LYS A 119 43.93 -52.01 23.92
CA LYS A 119 44.67 -50.81 23.48
C LYS A 119 44.07 -50.24 22.20
N GLU A 120 43.81 -51.07 21.19
CA GLU A 120 43.15 -50.61 19.96
C GLU A 120 41.77 -50.00 20.23
N HIS A 121 40.99 -50.60 21.13
CA HIS A 121 39.68 -50.06 21.49
C HIS A 121 39.79 -48.72 22.22
N GLN A 122 40.76 -48.56 23.13
CA GLN A 122 41.04 -47.29 23.81
C GLN A 122 41.48 -46.20 22.82
N GLU A 123 42.32 -46.53 21.84
CA GLU A 123 42.71 -45.60 20.78
C GLU A 123 41.53 -45.20 19.91
N ARG A 124 40.67 -46.15 19.50
CA ARG A 124 39.44 -45.85 18.75
C ARG A 124 38.48 -44.97 19.53
N LEU A 125 38.30 -45.22 20.83
CA LEU A 125 37.48 -44.37 21.69
C LEU A 125 38.03 -42.95 21.75
N ARG A 126 39.34 -42.80 21.95
CA ARG A 126 40.00 -41.49 21.98
C ARG A 126 39.83 -40.74 20.65
N LEU A 127 40.03 -41.41 19.52
CA LEU A 127 39.84 -40.81 18.19
C LEU A 127 38.38 -40.38 17.97
N LEU A 128 37.43 -41.21 18.41
CA LEU A 128 36.01 -40.91 18.31
C LEU A 128 35.64 -39.70 19.19
N GLU A 129 36.11 -39.65 20.43
CA GLU A 129 35.94 -38.49 21.32
C GLU A 129 36.51 -37.22 20.69
N GLU A 130 37.73 -37.27 20.14
CA GLU A 130 38.36 -36.13 19.46
C GLU A 130 37.59 -35.70 18.21
N THR A 131 37.02 -36.63 17.45
CA THR A 131 36.17 -36.27 16.29
C THR A 131 34.87 -35.61 16.73
N ILE A 132 34.24 -36.10 17.79
CA ILE A 132 33.01 -35.53 18.34
C ILE A 132 33.26 -34.13 18.88
N THR A 133 34.35 -33.90 19.62
CA THR A 133 34.67 -32.57 20.14
C THR A 133 34.93 -31.59 19.00
N ARG A 134 35.73 -31.96 17.99
CA ARG A 134 35.96 -31.12 16.81
C ARG A 134 34.68 -30.79 16.05
N GLN A 135 33.80 -31.77 15.85
CA GLN A 135 32.51 -31.54 15.19
C GLN A 135 31.60 -30.61 16.00
N ARG A 136 31.55 -30.79 17.33
CA ARG A 136 30.79 -29.90 18.22
C ARG A 136 31.32 -28.47 18.17
N GLU A 137 32.63 -28.28 18.27
CA GLU A 137 33.26 -26.96 18.15
C GLU A 137 33.01 -26.31 16.78
N SER A 138 33.00 -27.09 15.70
CA SER A 138 32.66 -26.58 14.36
C SER A 138 31.22 -26.10 14.29
N ILE A 139 30.27 -26.90 14.78
CA ILE A 139 28.84 -26.57 14.79
C ILE A 139 28.58 -25.35 15.68
N GLU A 140 29.22 -25.27 16.85
CA GLU A 140 29.07 -24.13 17.76
C GLU A 140 29.56 -22.82 17.11
N LYS A 141 30.73 -22.86 16.44
CA LYS A 141 31.23 -21.71 15.67
C LYS A 141 30.32 -21.33 14.51
N GLU A 142 29.73 -22.30 13.81
CA GLU A 142 28.76 -22.01 12.75
C GLU A 142 27.48 -21.39 13.30
N GLN A 143 26.95 -21.92 14.40
CA GLN A 143 25.78 -21.36 15.06
C GLN A 143 26.01 -19.93 15.52
N GLU A 144 27.17 -19.63 16.11
CA GLU A 144 27.53 -18.28 16.54
C GLU A 144 27.61 -17.32 15.35
N LYS A 145 28.28 -17.73 14.25
CA LYS A 145 28.32 -16.94 13.01
C LYS A 145 26.92 -16.66 12.44
N TYR A 146 26.05 -17.67 12.40
CA TYR A 146 24.68 -17.47 11.90
C TYR A 146 23.86 -16.56 12.82
N ARG A 147 24.05 -16.64 14.15
CA ARG A 147 23.39 -15.71 15.07
C ARG A 147 23.86 -14.28 14.85
N GLU A 148 25.17 -14.05 14.76
CA GLU A 148 25.72 -12.71 14.48
C GLU A 148 25.24 -12.15 13.13
N LEU A 149 25.18 -12.99 12.08
CA LEU A 149 24.67 -12.59 10.78
C LEU A 149 23.19 -12.21 10.86
N TRP A 150 22.39 -13.04 11.54
CA TRP A 150 20.96 -12.79 11.67
C TRP A 150 20.68 -11.54 12.52
N GLU A 151 21.43 -11.32 13.60
CA GLU A 151 21.33 -10.11 14.42
C GLU A 151 21.64 -8.86 13.58
N LYS A 152 22.72 -8.86 12.79
CA LYS A 152 23.03 -7.77 11.86
C LYS A 152 21.98 -7.57 10.79
N GLU A 153 21.42 -8.65 10.22
CA GLU A 153 20.33 -8.56 9.25
C GLU A 153 19.07 -7.95 9.88
N GLN A 154 18.76 -8.32 11.12
CA GLN A 154 17.62 -7.80 11.85
C GLN A 154 17.78 -6.31 12.19
N GLU A 155 18.97 -5.88 12.62
CA GLU A 155 19.30 -4.47 12.83
C GLU A 155 19.18 -3.67 11.52
N ASN A 156 19.79 -4.15 10.44
CA ASN A 156 19.72 -3.50 9.13
C ASN A 156 18.28 -3.42 8.60
N PHE A 157 17.48 -4.45 8.83
CA PHE A 157 16.07 -4.48 8.44
C PHE A 157 15.24 -3.48 9.26
N ALA A 158 15.49 -3.38 10.57
CA ALA A 158 14.85 -2.38 11.43
C ALA A 158 15.18 -0.95 10.99
N ILE A 159 16.45 -0.67 10.66
CA ILE A 159 16.88 0.62 10.13
C ILE A 159 16.16 0.94 8.82
N LYS A 160 16.08 -0.02 7.88
CA LYS A 160 15.36 0.18 6.61
C LYS A 160 13.88 0.49 6.82
N ILE A 161 13.21 -0.23 7.73
CA ILE A 161 11.80 0.05 8.06
C ILE A 161 11.66 1.47 8.60
N GLU A 162 12.56 1.90 9.48
CA GLU A 162 12.52 3.25 10.05
C GLU A 162 12.79 4.32 8.99
N GLU A 163 13.77 4.11 8.11
CA GLU A 163 14.07 5.00 6.98
C GLU A 163 12.88 5.12 6.01
N GLU A 164 12.25 4.00 5.64
CA GLU A 164 11.06 3.98 4.79
C GLU A 164 9.88 4.68 5.46
N ALA A 165 9.66 4.44 6.75
CA ALA A 165 8.61 5.11 7.52
C ALA A 165 8.84 6.63 7.55
N GLN A 166 10.06 7.09 7.81
CA GLN A 166 10.42 8.51 7.81
C GLN A 166 10.28 9.14 6.42
N LEU A 167 10.59 8.40 5.35
CA LEU A 167 10.44 8.87 3.99
C LEU A 167 8.94 9.03 3.63
N ILE A 168 8.10 8.06 4.00
CA ILE A 168 6.65 8.13 3.81
C ILE A 168 6.04 9.30 4.60
N THR A 169 6.47 9.53 5.85
CA THR A 169 5.96 10.67 6.63
C THR A 169 6.34 12.00 5.98
N LYS A 170 7.60 12.15 5.55
CA LYS A 170 8.05 13.36 4.84
C LYS A 170 7.29 13.59 3.54
N GLN A 171 7.06 12.53 2.75
CA GLN A 171 6.27 12.63 1.52
C GLN A 171 4.84 13.07 1.81
N ARG A 172 4.19 12.50 2.84
CA ARG A 172 2.83 12.89 3.22
C ARG A 172 2.75 14.33 3.73
N GLU A 173 3.76 14.79 4.48
CA GLU A 173 3.86 16.18 4.93
C GLU A 173 3.99 17.13 3.74
N GLN A 174 4.89 16.84 2.80
CA GLN A 174 5.06 17.62 1.57
C GLN A 174 3.79 17.64 0.71
N GLU A 175 3.16 16.49 0.49
CA GLU A 175 1.90 16.40 -0.26
C GLU A 175 0.77 17.20 0.41
N ALA A 176 0.70 17.18 1.76
CA ALA A 176 -0.28 17.94 2.51
C ALA A 176 -0.03 19.45 2.41
N GLU A 177 1.23 19.88 2.51
CA GLU A 177 1.64 21.29 2.34
C GLU A 177 1.35 21.78 0.92
N ASP A 178 1.74 21.02 -0.10
CA ASP A 178 1.49 21.33 -1.51
C ASP A 178 0.00 21.41 -1.79
N TYR A 179 -0.79 20.47 -1.27
CA TYR A 179 -2.25 20.49 -1.43
C TYR A 179 -2.88 21.72 -0.77
N GLN A 180 -2.47 22.07 0.46
CA GLN A 180 -2.96 23.26 1.15
C GLN A 180 -2.59 24.54 0.39
N TYR A 181 -1.32 24.65 -0.04
CA TYR A 181 -0.85 25.78 -0.83
C TYR A 181 -1.66 25.95 -2.12
N ASN A 182 -1.86 24.86 -2.87
CA ASN A 182 -2.59 24.89 -4.13
C ASN A 182 -4.08 25.24 -3.91
N MET A 183 -4.70 24.73 -2.84
CA MET A 183 -6.04 25.12 -2.43
C MET A 183 -6.14 26.62 -2.09
N GLU A 184 -5.19 27.16 -1.34
CA GLU A 184 -5.15 28.59 -1.02
C GLU A 184 -4.94 29.45 -2.27
N GLN A 185 -4.08 29.00 -3.19
CA GLN A 185 -3.85 29.67 -4.46
C GLN A 185 -5.12 29.71 -5.30
N ILE A 186 -5.81 28.58 -5.46
CA ILE A 186 -7.09 28.50 -6.20
C ILE A 186 -8.12 29.43 -5.56
N ARG A 187 -8.28 29.40 -4.24
CA ARG A 187 -9.22 30.29 -3.54
C ARG A 187 -8.91 31.76 -3.74
N LYS A 188 -7.62 32.15 -3.74
CA LYS A 188 -7.20 33.53 -4.02
C LYS A 188 -7.57 33.93 -5.44
N ILE A 189 -7.27 33.10 -6.43
CA ILE A 189 -7.62 33.35 -7.84
C ILE A 189 -9.14 33.48 -8.00
N GLU A 190 -9.91 32.55 -7.45
CA GLU A 190 -11.38 32.59 -7.51
C GLU A 190 -11.96 33.84 -6.83
N THR A 191 -11.38 34.26 -5.70
CA THR A 191 -11.79 35.47 -5.00
C THR A 191 -11.46 36.72 -5.82
N ASP A 192 -10.25 36.81 -6.37
CA ASP A 192 -9.82 37.94 -7.21
C ASP A 192 -10.68 38.05 -8.48
N ASP A 193 -10.99 36.93 -9.13
CA ASP A 193 -11.88 36.87 -10.30
C ASP A 193 -13.31 37.29 -9.96
N TYR A 194 -13.82 36.83 -8.82
CA TYR A 194 -15.13 37.26 -8.32
C TYR A 194 -15.15 38.77 -8.01
N GLU A 195 -14.13 39.31 -7.35
CA GLU A 195 -14.05 40.74 -7.06
C GLU A 195 -13.88 41.58 -8.33
N ASN A 196 -13.13 41.11 -9.32
CA ASN A 196 -12.99 41.74 -10.63
C ASN A 196 -14.33 41.80 -11.36
N THR A 197 -15.04 40.68 -11.46
CA THR A 197 -16.36 40.61 -12.13
C THR A 197 -17.38 41.49 -11.42
N LYS A 198 -17.42 41.47 -10.07
CA LYS A 198 -18.25 42.37 -9.27
C LYS A 198 -17.96 43.84 -9.57
N ARG A 199 -16.69 44.26 -9.57
CA ARG A 199 -16.29 45.64 -9.89
C ARG A 199 -16.70 46.04 -11.31
N GLN A 200 -16.57 45.13 -12.28
CA GLN A 200 -16.99 45.38 -13.66
C GLN A 200 -18.51 45.57 -13.75
N GLN A 201 -19.30 44.72 -13.08
CA GLN A 201 -20.75 44.84 -13.03
C GLN A 201 -21.20 46.14 -12.35
N GLU A 202 -20.60 46.50 -11.22
CA GLU A 202 -20.89 47.77 -10.53
C GLU A 202 -20.59 48.98 -11.42
N ARG A 203 -19.48 48.94 -12.18
CA ARG A 203 -19.14 49.98 -13.14
C ARG A 203 -20.18 50.07 -14.27
N GLN A 204 -20.55 48.94 -14.88
CA GLN A 204 -21.58 48.90 -15.92
C GLN A 204 -22.93 49.41 -15.42
N LEU A 205 -23.34 49.04 -14.20
CA LEU A 205 -24.57 49.52 -13.59
C LEU A 205 -24.53 51.03 -13.37
N ARG A 206 -23.39 51.57 -12.90
CA ARG A 206 -23.21 53.03 -12.76
C ARG A 206 -23.30 53.73 -14.11
N GLU A 207 -22.57 53.27 -15.11
CA GLU A 207 -22.60 53.85 -16.46
C GLU A 207 -24.04 53.83 -17.03
N ASN A 208 -24.71 52.68 -16.99
CA ASN A 208 -26.10 52.54 -17.43
C ASN A 208 -27.08 53.45 -16.66
N ASN A 209 -26.91 53.58 -15.34
CA ASN A 209 -27.75 54.47 -14.54
C ASN A 209 -27.51 55.93 -14.90
N THR A 210 -26.25 56.34 -15.15
CA THR A 210 -25.96 57.71 -15.58
C THR A 210 -26.52 58.04 -16.95
N GLU A 211 -26.50 57.09 -17.89
CA GLU A 211 -27.10 57.27 -19.21
C GLU A 211 -28.63 57.36 -19.12
N LYS A 212 -29.24 56.45 -18.35
CA LYS A 212 -30.67 56.49 -18.07
C LYS A 212 -31.10 57.80 -17.44
N GLU A 213 -30.38 58.27 -16.41
CA GLU A 213 -30.69 59.53 -15.72
C GLU A 213 -30.66 60.72 -16.69
N LYS A 214 -29.67 60.78 -17.60
CA LYS A 214 -29.64 61.81 -18.66
C LYS A 214 -30.86 61.74 -19.56
N LEU A 215 -31.22 60.54 -20.05
CA LEU A 215 -32.40 60.35 -20.90
C LEU A 215 -33.71 60.73 -20.17
N TRP A 216 -33.80 60.44 -18.87
CA TRP A 216 -34.93 60.84 -18.04
C TRP A 216 -35.03 62.36 -17.91
N GLN A 217 -33.90 63.02 -17.62
CA GLN A 217 -33.84 64.48 -17.54
C GLN A 217 -34.20 65.13 -18.88
N GLU A 218 -33.66 64.66 -20.00
CA GLU A 218 -34.01 65.15 -21.35
C GLU A 218 -35.51 65.00 -21.62
N ARG A 219 -36.08 63.84 -21.27
CA ARG A 219 -37.52 63.61 -21.43
C ARG A 219 -38.34 64.54 -20.54
N GLU A 220 -37.94 64.72 -19.29
CA GLU A 220 -38.63 65.61 -18.35
C GLU A 220 -38.56 67.07 -18.81
N THR A 221 -37.43 67.51 -19.35
CA THR A 221 -37.30 68.86 -19.95
C THR A 221 -38.23 69.03 -21.15
N ILE A 222 -38.28 68.04 -22.07
CA ILE A 222 -39.16 68.12 -23.24
C ILE A 222 -40.62 68.16 -22.81
N LEU A 223 -41.02 67.33 -21.83
CA LEU A 223 -42.39 67.34 -21.32
C LEU A 223 -42.71 68.68 -20.64
N GLY A 224 -41.81 69.22 -19.81
CA GLY A 224 -41.98 70.52 -19.17
C GLY A 224 -42.09 71.68 -20.17
N GLU A 225 -41.31 71.66 -21.25
CA GLU A 225 -41.38 72.66 -22.33
C GLU A 225 -42.69 72.56 -23.15
N LYS A 226 -43.23 71.34 -23.33
CA LYS A 226 -44.44 71.09 -24.11
C LYS A 226 -45.74 71.20 -23.32
N GLU A 227 -45.70 71.07 -22.01
CA GLU A 227 -46.85 71.24 -21.11
C GLU A 227 -47.61 72.57 -21.31
N PRO A 228 -46.96 73.77 -21.37
CA PRO A 228 -47.70 75.01 -21.57
C PRO A 228 -48.34 75.11 -22.96
N GLU A 229 -47.69 74.61 -24.02
CA GLU A 229 -48.28 74.55 -25.36
C GLU A 229 -49.51 73.63 -25.37
N PHE A 230 -49.41 72.47 -24.71
CA PHE A 230 -50.51 71.52 -24.56
C PHE A 230 -51.68 72.14 -23.80
N GLN A 231 -51.45 72.75 -22.64
CA GLN A 231 -52.48 73.43 -21.85
C GLN A 231 -53.12 74.59 -22.61
N ALA A 232 -52.33 75.39 -23.35
CA ALA A 232 -52.86 76.48 -24.17
C ALA A 232 -53.75 75.97 -25.29
N ASN A 233 -53.37 74.88 -25.97
CA ASN A 233 -54.19 74.26 -27.00
C ASN A 233 -55.45 73.63 -26.42
N GLN A 234 -55.36 72.99 -25.24
CA GLN A 234 -56.51 72.45 -24.54
C GLN A 234 -57.53 73.53 -24.20
N LYS A 235 -57.09 74.67 -23.63
CA LYS A 235 -57.97 75.82 -23.38
C LYS A 235 -58.61 76.37 -24.65
N LYS A 236 -57.84 76.51 -25.74
CA LYS A 236 -58.39 76.95 -27.04
C LYS A 236 -59.48 76.01 -27.55
N ILE A 237 -59.34 74.71 -27.35
CA ILE A 237 -60.35 73.72 -27.74
C ILE A 237 -61.59 73.85 -26.87
N GLU A 238 -61.42 73.95 -25.54
CA GLU A 238 -62.52 74.14 -24.59
C GLU A 238 -63.31 75.44 -24.88
N ASP A 239 -62.60 76.55 -25.14
CA ASP A 239 -63.20 77.85 -25.45
C ASP A 239 -63.72 77.95 -26.89
N SER A 240 -63.41 76.98 -27.76
CA SER A 240 -63.76 77.04 -29.19
C SER A 240 -65.27 77.07 -29.43
N GLU A 241 -66.05 76.30 -28.67
CA GLU A 241 -67.51 76.28 -28.83
C GLU A 241 -68.13 77.62 -28.43
N GLU A 242 -67.65 78.23 -27.35
CA GLU A 242 -68.18 79.49 -26.86
C GLU A 242 -67.78 80.66 -27.75
N THR A 243 -66.51 80.71 -28.18
CA THR A 243 -66.05 81.70 -29.17
C THR A 243 -66.79 81.56 -30.50
N LEU A 244 -67.02 80.33 -30.99
CA LEU A 244 -67.84 80.08 -32.18
C LEU A 244 -69.29 80.57 -31.99
N LYS A 245 -69.91 80.31 -30.84
CA LYS A 245 -71.27 80.81 -30.54
C LYS A 245 -71.31 82.34 -30.49
N GLN A 246 -70.33 82.99 -29.86
CA GLN A 246 -70.25 84.44 -29.77
C GLN A 246 -70.04 85.09 -31.15
N GLU A 247 -69.08 84.62 -31.93
CA GLU A 247 -68.83 85.11 -33.30
C GLU A 247 -70.02 84.82 -34.23
N TYR A 248 -70.65 83.65 -34.11
CA TYR A 248 -71.89 83.34 -34.84
C TYR A 248 -73.02 84.33 -34.49
N ASN A 249 -73.25 84.60 -33.21
CA ASN A 249 -74.28 85.54 -32.77
C ASN A 249 -73.99 86.97 -33.19
N LYS A 250 -72.73 87.38 -33.16
CA LYS A 250 -72.28 88.69 -33.64
C LYS A 250 -72.49 88.83 -35.14
N ALA A 251 -72.02 87.87 -35.93
CA ALA A 251 -72.23 87.83 -37.38
C ALA A 251 -73.73 87.81 -37.74
N LYS A 252 -74.54 87.04 -37.00
CA LYS A 252 -76.00 87.03 -37.14
C LYS A 252 -76.61 88.40 -36.82
N GLY A 253 -76.18 89.04 -35.73
CA GLY A 253 -76.66 90.36 -35.32
C GLY A 253 -76.29 91.45 -36.33
N ASP A 254 -75.06 91.44 -36.85
CA ASP A 254 -74.59 92.38 -37.87
C ASP A 254 -75.35 92.15 -39.19
N ALA A 255 -75.57 90.89 -39.60
CA ALA A 255 -76.38 90.57 -40.78
C ALA A 255 -77.85 91.04 -40.64
N ILE A 256 -78.45 90.91 -39.45
CA ILE A 256 -79.80 91.43 -39.17
C ILE A 256 -79.81 92.96 -39.26
N LYS A 257 -78.84 93.65 -38.63
CA LYS A 257 -78.75 95.12 -38.68
C LYS A 257 -78.54 95.65 -40.10
N ASP A 258 -77.76 94.95 -40.90
CA ASP A 258 -77.52 95.33 -42.29
C ASP A 258 -78.78 95.10 -43.13
N ALA A 259 -79.48 93.97 -42.94
CA ALA A 259 -80.76 93.71 -43.58
C ALA A 259 -81.86 94.71 -43.16
N GLU A 260 -81.94 95.07 -41.86
CA GLU A 260 -82.86 96.10 -41.36
C GLU A 260 -82.53 97.48 -41.92
N ARG A 261 -81.24 97.86 -41.97
CA ARG A 261 -80.81 99.11 -42.61
C ARG A 261 -81.18 99.13 -44.08
N GLU A 262 -80.93 98.05 -44.81
CA GLU A 262 -81.29 97.95 -46.22
C GLU A 262 -82.82 98.00 -46.42
N ALA A 263 -83.59 97.28 -45.61
CA ALA A 263 -85.05 97.30 -45.64
C ALA A 263 -85.62 98.67 -45.29
N LYS A 264 -85.08 99.35 -44.28
CA LYS A 264 -85.48 100.71 -43.89
C LYS A 264 -85.15 101.71 -44.98
N VAL A 265 -83.94 101.67 -45.55
CA VAL A 265 -83.58 102.52 -46.70
C VAL A 265 -84.55 102.29 -47.86
N LYS A 266 -84.90 101.04 -48.17
CA LYS A 266 -85.91 100.72 -49.20
C LYS A 266 -87.31 101.25 -48.85
N ALA A 267 -87.75 101.10 -47.60
CA ALA A 267 -89.06 101.58 -47.15
C ALA A 267 -89.13 103.11 -47.18
N ASP A 268 -88.12 103.81 -46.66
CA ASP A 268 -88.02 105.27 -46.70
C ASP A 268 -87.98 105.79 -48.14
N LEU A 269 -87.34 105.05 -49.07
CA LEU A 269 -87.36 105.37 -50.50
C LEU A 269 -88.76 105.22 -51.10
N LEU A 270 -89.44 104.10 -50.82
CA LEU A 270 -90.82 103.87 -51.27
C LEU A 270 -91.80 104.91 -50.70
N GLU A 271 -91.66 105.28 -49.44
CA GLU A 271 -92.48 106.31 -48.80
C GLU A 271 -92.25 107.67 -49.45
N LYS A 272 -90.99 108.07 -49.69
CA LYS A 272 -90.67 109.30 -50.42
C LYS A 272 -91.18 109.27 -51.86
N GLU A 273 -91.05 108.15 -52.56
CA GLU A 273 -91.62 107.97 -53.90
C GLU A 273 -93.14 108.17 -53.85
N TRP A 274 -93.84 107.58 -52.89
CA TRP A 274 -95.28 107.75 -52.71
C TRP A 274 -95.66 109.20 -52.38
N GLU A 275 -94.94 109.87 -51.46
CA GLU A 275 -95.16 111.28 -51.13
C GLU A 275 -94.96 112.20 -52.33
N LEU A 276 -93.89 112.00 -53.11
CA LEU A 276 -93.65 112.75 -54.35
C LEU A 276 -94.76 112.49 -55.37
N THR A 277 -95.22 111.24 -55.49
CA THR A 277 -96.32 110.89 -56.39
C THR A 277 -97.63 111.56 -55.95
N LYS A 278 -97.92 111.56 -54.64
CA LYS A 278 -99.08 112.24 -54.05
C LYS A 278 -99.01 113.75 -54.26
N GLN A 279 -97.87 114.38 -54.00
CA GLN A 279 -97.67 115.82 -54.28
C GLN A 279 -97.86 116.12 -55.77
N GLY A 280 -97.37 115.26 -56.65
CA GLY A 280 -97.62 115.34 -58.09
C GLY A 280 -99.12 115.34 -58.41
N TYR A 281 -99.87 114.39 -57.84
CA TYR A 281 -101.33 114.35 -57.97
C TYR A 281 -102.02 115.59 -57.36
N ASP A 282 -101.62 116.04 -56.18
CA ASP A 282 -102.17 117.24 -55.54
C ASP A 282 -101.92 118.50 -56.39
N PHE A 283 -100.74 118.66 -56.98
CA PHE A 283 -100.45 119.72 -57.94
C PHE A 283 -101.32 119.62 -59.21
N THR A 284 -101.56 118.41 -59.73
CA THR A 284 -102.49 118.23 -60.86
C THR A 284 -103.93 118.59 -60.49
N ILE A 285 -104.38 118.27 -59.27
CA ILE A 285 -105.71 118.66 -58.77
C ILE A 285 -105.79 120.18 -58.66
N GLN A 286 -104.80 120.84 -58.04
CA GLN A 286 -104.76 122.31 -57.95
C GLN A 286 -104.75 122.97 -59.33
N SER A 287 -104.00 122.42 -60.29
CA SER A 287 -104.01 122.88 -61.68
C SER A 287 -105.38 122.73 -62.33
N LEU A 288 -106.05 121.60 -62.15
CA LEU A 288 -107.39 121.35 -62.67
C LEU A 288 -108.44 122.24 -62.00
N GLU A 289 -108.36 122.44 -60.68
CA GLU A 289 -109.22 123.37 -59.93
C GLU A 289 -109.04 124.82 -60.39
N ALA A 290 -107.79 125.28 -60.56
CA ALA A 290 -107.51 126.60 -61.12
C ALA A 290 -108.04 126.73 -62.56
N THR A 291 -107.98 125.66 -63.34
CA THR A 291 -108.55 125.63 -64.70
C THR A 291 -110.09 125.67 -64.66
N ILE A 292 -110.71 124.97 -63.71
CA ILE A 292 -112.16 124.99 -63.49
C ILE A 292 -112.63 126.38 -63.07
N GLU A 293 -111.92 127.04 -62.14
CA GLU A 293 -112.24 128.41 -61.74
C GLU A 293 -112.06 129.40 -62.90
N ARG A 294 -110.97 129.29 -63.67
CA ARG A 294 -110.77 130.11 -64.87
C ARG A 294 -111.88 129.88 -65.91
N ASN A 295 -112.33 128.64 -66.10
CA ASN A 295 -113.46 128.32 -66.96
C ASN A 295 -114.77 128.87 -66.40
N ARG A 296 -114.96 128.87 -65.08
CA ARG A 296 -116.10 129.50 -64.40
C ARG A 296 -116.12 131.01 -64.63
N GLU A 297 -114.99 131.68 -64.46
CA GLU A 297 -114.81 133.09 -64.76
C GLU A 297 -115.15 133.38 -66.23
N GLN A 298 -114.61 132.60 -67.17
CA GLN A 298 -114.94 132.73 -68.59
C GLN A 298 -116.43 132.50 -68.88
N ILE A 299 -117.08 131.52 -68.24
CA ILE A 299 -118.53 131.31 -68.39
C ILE A 299 -119.29 132.52 -67.85
N THR A 300 -118.90 133.09 -66.71
CA THR A 300 -119.55 134.29 -66.16
C THR A 300 -119.34 135.53 -67.02
N GLU A 301 -118.15 135.67 -67.61
CA GLU A 301 -117.81 136.76 -68.52
C GLU A 301 -118.57 136.64 -69.85
N ILE A 302 -118.63 135.43 -70.43
CA ILE A 302 -119.45 135.16 -71.62
C ILE A 302 -120.93 135.39 -71.31
N THR A 303 -121.41 135.00 -70.12
CA THR A 303 -122.81 135.21 -69.71
C THR A 303 -123.14 136.70 -69.57
N THR A 304 -122.23 137.50 -69.01
CA THR A 304 -122.40 138.96 -68.92
C THR A 304 -122.28 139.64 -70.29
N GLN A 305 -121.36 139.20 -71.17
CA GLN A 305 -121.28 139.66 -72.56
C GLN A 305 -122.55 139.33 -73.33
N LEU A 306 -123.15 138.15 -73.12
CA LEU A 306 -124.40 137.73 -73.76
C LEU A 306 -125.59 138.58 -73.27
N GLN A 307 -125.65 138.91 -71.98
CA GLN A 307 -126.60 139.91 -71.46
C GLN A 307 -126.37 141.31 -72.06
N GLY A 308 -125.11 141.71 -72.25
CA GLY A 308 -124.72 142.96 -72.91
C GLY A 308 -125.13 143.01 -74.39
N VAL A 309 -124.95 141.92 -75.13
CA VAL A 309 -125.37 141.80 -76.53
C VAL A 309 -126.89 141.74 -76.64
N THR A 310 -127.58 141.12 -75.68
CA THR A 310 -129.06 141.09 -75.65
C THR A 310 -129.64 142.49 -75.41
N THR A 311 -129.02 143.27 -74.52
CA THR A 311 -129.43 144.68 -74.27
C THR A 311 -129.05 145.63 -75.41
N GLN A 312 -127.93 145.41 -76.10
CA GLN A 312 -127.58 146.15 -77.32
C GLN A 312 -128.49 145.81 -78.52
N SER A 313 -128.88 144.54 -78.69
CA SER A 313 -129.83 144.10 -79.71
C SER A 313 -131.23 144.73 -79.50
N GLN A 314 -131.70 144.82 -78.26
CA GLN A 314 -132.96 145.50 -77.92
C GLN A 314 -132.90 147.02 -78.19
N ASN A 315 -131.78 147.68 -77.90
CA ASN A 315 -131.62 149.11 -78.18
C ASN A 315 -131.46 149.42 -79.68
N LEU A 316 -130.91 148.49 -80.47
CA LEU A 316 -130.79 148.64 -81.93
C LEU A 316 -132.14 148.45 -82.65
N ALA A 317 -133.02 147.58 -82.14
CA ALA A 317 -134.38 147.41 -82.63
C ALA A 317 -135.27 148.64 -82.36
N LEU A 318 -135.06 149.35 -81.25
CA LEU A 318 -135.82 150.55 -80.90
C LEU A 318 -135.43 151.80 -81.72
N ARG A 319 -134.20 151.89 -82.22
CA ARG A 319 -133.77 153.04 -83.07
C ARG A 319 -134.06 152.88 -84.56
N ALA A 320 -134.39 151.68 -85.05
CA ALA A 320 -134.71 151.44 -86.46
C ALA A 320 -136.20 151.63 -86.82
N PHE A 321 -137.08 151.90 -85.84
CA PHE A 321 -138.53 152.03 -86.06
C PHE A 321 -139.05 153.49 -86.17
N GLN A 322 -138.17 154.50 -86.28
CA GLN A 322 -138.57 155.91 -86.42
C GLN A 322 -137.93 156.62 -87.61
N SER A 323 -138.02 155.98 -88.78
CA SER A 323 -138.09 156.68 -90.06
C SER A 323 -139.47 156.40 -90.69
N SER A 324 -140.13 157.45 -91.20
CA SER A 324 -141.27 157.46 -92.14
C SER A 324 -142.73 157.59 -91.61
N SER A 325 -143.22 158.85 -91.49
CA SER A 325 -144.55 159.29 -91.98
C SER A 325 -144.72 160.83 -91.95
N ASN A 326 -145.14 161.42 -93.09
CA ASN A 326 -145.44 162.82 -93.48
C ASN A 326 -144.27 163.67 -94.00
N SER A 327 -144.18 164.16 -95.25
CA SER A 327 -145.12 164.61 -96.32
C SER A 327 -145.93 165.88 -96.02
N SER A 328 -145.63 166.96 -96.77
CA SER A 328 -146.52 168.02 -97.29
C SER A 328 -147.56 168.66 -96.34
N ASN A 329 -147.38 169.93 -95.94
CA ASN A 329 -147.83 171.17 -96.60
C ASN A 329 -147.57 172.36 -95.65
N SER A 330 -147.22 173.54 -96.21
CA SER A 330 -146.83 174.81 -95.55
C SER A 330 -145.57 174.81 -94.68
#